data_AF-A0A7C3MA40-F1
#
_entry.id   AF-A0A7C3MA40-F1
#
_cell.length_a   1.000
_cell.length_b   1.000
_cell.length_c   1.000
_cell.angle_alpha   90.00
_cell.angle_beta   90.00
_cell.angle_gamma   90.00
#
_symmetry.space_group_name_H-M   'P 1'
#
loop_
_entity.id
_entity.type
_entity.pdbx_description
1 polymer ?
#
loop_
_entity_poly.entity_id
_entity_poly.type
_entity_poly.pdbx_seq_one_letter_code
_entity_poly.pdbx_strand_id
1 'polypeptide(L)'
;MPERLQYKKIKGIGISPGIAIGKAFVWEFPSFQEAEYTIDKPAIEKEIERLNDAINTTESQIEELQQTFEKEAGSQYADIFSFHLALLKDKWFRSEIERIIREERLNSESAVKKIIHHIGKVFKKEEKDFHQDRRRDILDVIERIIHNLRGSSCTEINIFPDEILVTRDLSPSQTVSIDKRYIRGFITAIGSETSHAAIIAKALEVPAVVGGEKITTEIKSGDTVIIDGHTGEIIIKPSKKVIAEYKKKQEQLLLRKKQLLFLKDSPCETIDGKRIYLHANIELPEEVETARKYGADGIGLYRTEYLYLNRNDLPTEEEHFLAYKKVVEKMGDKRPVIIRTIDIGGDKFVSALSIRKELNPFLGWRGIRFSLERRDIFETQLRAILRAAIYGNLKVMFPMVSTLEEVRMSHRILQKV
;
A
#
# COMPACT_ATOMS: atom_id res chain seq x y z
N MET A 1 -21.44 22.25 -39.80
CA MET A 1 -20.48 21.14 -39.57
C MET A 1 -20.44 20.89 -38.07
N PRO A 2 -20.71 19.67 -37.58
CA PRO A 2 -20.67 19.42 -36.15
C PRO A 2 -19.20 19.39 -35.69
N GLU A 3 -18.86 20.20 -34.69
CA GLU A 3 -17.58 20.14 -33.99
C GLU A 3 -17.34 18.69 -33.55
N ARG A 4 -16.33 18.04 -34.14
CA ARG A 4 -15.83 16.75 -33.64
C ARG A 4 -15.34 17.00 -32.21
N LEU A 5 -16.15 16.61 -31.23
CA LEU A 5 -15.78 16.56 -29.82
C LEU A 5 -14.60 15.59 -29.64
N GLN A 6 -13.37 16.10 -29.79
CA GLN A 6 -12.13 15.36 -29.49
C GLN A 6 -11.88 15.34 -27.98
N TYR A 7 -12.78 14.76 -27.20
CA TYR A 7 -12.41 14.28 -25.87
C TYR A 7 -12.10 12.79 -25.99
N LYS A 8 -11.04 12.34 -25.31
CA LYS A 8 -10.64 10.94 -25.35
C LYS A 8 -11.08 10.26 -24.07
N LYS A 9 -11.65 9.06 -24.21
CA LYS A 9 -12.11 8.24 -23.09
C LYS A 9 -11.23 7.01 -23.00
N ILE A 10 -10.60 6.82 -21.85
CA ILE A 10 -9.81 5.65 -21.51
C ILE A 10 -10.57 4.90 -20.41
N LYS A 11 -10.59 3.57 -20.50
CA LYS A 11 -11.17 2.72 -19.47
C LYS A 11 -10.04 2.04 -18.71
N GLY A 12 -10.04 2.22 -17.40
CA GLY A 12 -9.23 1.49 -16.45
C GLY A 12 -10.09 0.71 -15.46
N ILE A 13 -9.52 0.46 -14.30
CA ILE A 13 -10.10 -0.24 -13.16
C ILE A 13 -10.26 0.80 -12.04
N GLY A 14 -11.51 1.08 -11.68
CA GLY A 14 -11.82 1.96 -10.56
C GLY A 14 -11.46 1.30 -9.23
N ILE A 15 -10.64 1.97 -8.42
CA ILE A 15 -10.20 1.45 -7.11
C ILE A 15 -10.96 2.12 -5.98
N SER A 16 -11.02 3.44 -6.04
CA SER A 16 -11.58 4.29 -5.00
C SER A 16 -12.71 5.11 -5.60
N PRO A 17 -13.95 4.94 -5.13
CA PRO A 17 -15.12 5.53 -5.76
C PRO A 17 -15.15 7.05 -5.60
N GLY A 18 -15.68 7.73 -6.61
CA GLY A 18 -15.90 9.17 -6.61
C GLY A 18 -15.53 9.80 -7.94
N ILE A 19 -15.86 11.08 -8.09
CA ILE A 19 -15.60 11.83 -9.31
C ILE A 19 -14.64 12.97 -8.96
N ALA A 20 -13.50 13.03 -9.64
CA ALA A 20 -12.59 14.16 -9.55
C ALA A 20 -12.44 14.84 -10.91
N ILE A 21 -12.39 16.16 -10.86
CA ILE A 21 -12.22 17.03 -12.03
C ILE A 21 -11.07 17.97 -11.67
N GLY A 22 -10.03 18.00 -12.49
CA GLY A 22 -8.83 18.76 -12.22
C GLY A 22 -7.90 18.84 -13.42
N LYS A 23 -6.77 19.53 -13.24
CA LYS A 23 -5.70 19.51 -14.23
C LYS A 23 -4.83 18.28 -13.99
N ALA A 24 -4.44 17.59 -15.05
CA ALA A 24 -3.48 16.51 -14.96
C ALA A 24 -2.10 17.07 -14.62
N PHE A 25 -1.49 16.52 -13.58
CA PHE A 25 -0.07 16.65 -13.34
C PHE A 25 0.55 15.30 -13.70
N VAL A 26 1.19 15.25 -14.87
CA VAL A 26 1.87 14.04 -15.33
C VAL A 26 3.25 14.03 -14.71
N TRP A 27 3.42 13.08 -13.79
CA TRP A 27 4.71 12.79 -13.21
C TRP A 27 5.35 11.66 -14.00
N GLU A 28 6.18 12.04 -14.96
CA GLU A 28 7.07 11.12 -15.65
C GLU A 28 8.42 11.11 -14.95
N PHE A 29 8.85 9.92 -14.54
CA PHE A 29 10.24 9.73 -14.16
C PHE A 29 11.12 9.96 -15.38
N PRO A 30 12.13 10.83 -15.30
CA PRO A 30 13.12 10.90 -16.36
C PRO A 30 13.78 9.53 -16.45
N SER A 31 13.65 8.84 -17.58
CA SER A 31 14.44 7.64 -17.84
C SER A 31 15.90 8.05 -17.69
N PHE A 32 16.58 7.53 -16.67
CA PHE A 32 17.92 7.94 -16.36
C PHE A 32 18.88 7.45 -17.46
N GLN A 33 19.10 8.26 -18.50
CA GLN A 33 20.22 8.11 -19.42
C GLN A 33 21.39 8.87 -18.79
N GLU A 34 22.14 8.19 -17.92
CA GLU A 34 23.43 8.74 -17.50
C GLU A 34 24.46 8.44 -18.56
N ALA A 35 25.31 9.42 -18.84
CA ALA A 35 26.54 9.17 -19.57
C ALA A 35 27.45 8.34 -18.66
N GLU A 36 27.68 7.08 -19.04
CA GLU A 36 28.71 6.25 -18.42
C GLU A 36 30.07 6.87 -18.77
N TYR A 37 30.86 7.24 -17.76
CA TYR A 37 32.22 7.73 -17.98
C TYR A 37 33.20 7.05 -17.03
N THR A 38 34.44 6.88 -17.52
CA THR A 38 35.52 6.28 -16.74
C THR A 38 36.16 7.31 -15.82
N ILE A 39 36.42 6.90 -14.58
CA ILE A 39 37.06 7.73 -13.55
C ILE A 39 38.56 7.45 -13.48
N ASP A 40 39.35 8.51 -13.39
CA ASP A 40 40.79 8.42 -13.15
C ASP A 40 41.10 7.94 -11.72
N LYS A 41 42.17 7.15 -11.55
CA LYS A 41 42.59 6.58 -10.25
C LYS A 41 42.55 7.56 -9.05
N PRO A 42 43.05 8.81 -9.14
CA PRO A 42 43.00 9.75 -8.02
C PRO A 42 41.60 10.26 -7.68
N ALA A 43 40.64 10.17 -8.61
CA ALA A 43 39.26 10.62 -8.40
C ALA A 43 38.35 9.51 -7.83
N ILE A 44 38.84 8.26 -7.71
CA ILE A 44 38.08 7.12 -7.17
C ILE A 44 37.64 7.37 -5.72
N GLU A 45 38.54 7.82 -4.85
CA GLU A 45 38.20 8.05 -3.43
C GLU A 45 37.20 9.22 -3.27
N LYS A 46 37.33 10.26 -4.10
CA LYS A 46 36.38 11.38 -4.13
C LYS A 46 34.98 10.94 -4.59
N GLU A 47 34.93 9.99 -5.51
CA GLU A 47 33.66 9.44 -5.99
C GLU A 47 33.00 8.53 -4.93
N ILE A 48 33.80 7.77 -4.16
CA ILE A 48 33.31 6.97 -3.02
C ILE A 48 32.77 7.89 -1.91
N GLU A 49 33.44 9.00 -1.63
CA GLU A 49 32.96 10.01 -0.66
C GLU A 49 31.62 10.60 -1.11
N ARG A 50 31.50 10.98 -2.39
CA ARG A 50 30.26 11.45 -3.00
C ARG A 50 29.12 10.44 -2.91
N LEU A 51 29.41 9.15 -3.09
CA LEU A 51 28.44 8.06 -2.90
C LEU A 51 27.97 7.98 -1.45
N ASN A 52 28.89 8.00 -0.49
CA ASN A 52 28.57 7.92 0.93
C ASN A 52 27.71 9.12 1.37
N ASP A 53 28.00 10.33 0.90
CA ASP A 53 27.18 11.51 1.17
C ASP A 53 25.75 11.37 0.63
N ALA A 54 25.59 10.83 -0.59
CA ALA A 54 24.28 10.59 -1.17
C ALA A 54 23.50 9.50 -0.40
N ILE A 55 24.16 8.45 0.06
CA ILE A 55 23.54 7.40 0.89
C ILE A 55 23.10 7.98 2.24
N ASN A 56 23.94 8.75 2.92
CA ASN A 56 23.62 9.36 4.21
C ASN A 56 22.47 10.39 4.09
N THR A 57 22.45 11.16 3.00
CA THR A 57 21.34 12.08 2.69
C THR A 57 20.04 11.31 2.45
N THR A 58 20.11 10.19 1.72
CA THR A 58 18.96 9.32 1.46
C THR A 58 18.42 8.71 2.76
N GLU A 59 19.30 8.27 3.65
CA GLU A 59 18.97 7.73 4.96
C GLU A 59 18.21 8.75 5.80
N SER A 60 18.76 9.97 5.93
CA SER A 60 18.15 11.06 6.70
C SER A 60 16.75 11.43 6.19
N GLN A 61 16.59 11.51 4.86
CA GLN A 61 15.29 11.82 4.26
C GLN A 61 14.26 10.70 4.45
N ILE A 62 14.68 9.43 4.48
CA ILE A 62 13.78 8.30 4.74
C ILE A 62 13.33 8.30 6.21
N GLU A 63 14.23 8.63 7.14
CA GLU A 63 13.90 8.78 8.57
C GLU A 63 12.88 9.91 8.78
N GLU A 64 13.01 11.04 8.07
CA GLU A 64 12.05 12.14 8.12
C GLU A 64 10.67 11.75 7.55
N LEU A 65 10.66 11.02 6.43
CA LEU A 65 9.42 10.48 5.85
C LEU A 65 8.73 9.50 6.80
N GLN A 66 9.51 8.63 7.45
CA GLN A 66 8.98 7.70 8.45
C GLN A 66 8.29 8.46 9.59
N GLN A 67 8.93 9.47 10.17
CA GLN A 67 8.37 10.25 11.26
C GLN A 67 7.10 11.01 10.86
N THR A 68 7.07 11.57 9.65
CA THR A 68 5.90 12.26 9.12
C THR A 68 4.74 11.28 8.93
N PHE A 69 5.03 10.07 8.44
CA PHE A 69 4.01 9.07 8.18
C PHE A 69 3.44 8.43 9.45
N GLU A 70 4.29 8.20 10.45
CA GLU A 70 3.83 7.74 11.78
C GLU A 70 2.79 8.68 12.38
N LYS A 71 2.90 9.99 12.12
CA LYS A 71 1.94 11.02 12.58
C LYS A 71 0.65 11.03 11.76
N GLU A 72 0.70 10.85 10.44
CA GLU A 72 -0.46 11.04 9.54
C GLU A 72 -1.25 9.78 9.21
N ALA A 73 -0.60 8.62 9.13
CA ALA A 73 -1.17 7.35 8.68
C ALA A 73 -1.09 6.24 9.75
N GLY A 74 -0.44 6.52 10.88
CA GLY A 74 -0.24 5.58 11.98
C GLY A 74 1.05 4.76 11.85
N SER A 75 1.50 4.18 12.97
CA SER A 75 2.82 3.56 13.12
C SER A 75 3.06 2.28 12.28
N GLN A 76 2.05 1.76 11.60
CA GLN A 76 2.08 0.43 10.98
C GLN A 76 2.70 0.43 9.58
N TYR A 77 2.92 1.59 8.99
CA TYR A 77 3.61 1.72 7.71
C TYR A 77 5.10 2.08 7.83
N ALA A 78 5.59 2.26 9.07
CA ALA A 78 7.00 2.45 9.39
C ALA A 78 7.85 1.25 8.93
N ASP A 79 7.26 0.05 8.86
CA ASP A 79 7.94 -1.19 8.46
C ASP A 79 8.47 -1.12 7.01
N ILE A 80 7.78 -0.41 6.11
CA ILE A 80 8.25 -0.19 4.72
C ILE A 80 9.54 0.64 4.72
N PHE A 81 9.54 1.74 5.46
CA PHE A 81 10.72 2.60 5.60
C PHE A 81 11.84 1.90 6.36
N SER A 82 11.50 1.01 7.30
CA SER A 82 12.48 0.21 8.04
C SER A 82 13.25 -0.75 7.11
N PHE A 83 12.57 -1.35 6.13
CA PHE A 83 13.24 -2.15 5.09
C PHE A 83 14.17 -1.27 4.23
N HIS A 84 13.73 -0.07 3.85
CA HIS A 84 14.56 0.87 3.09
C HIS A 84 15.83 1.26 3.86
N LEU A 85 15.70 1.56 5.15
CA LEU A 85 16.83 1.88 6.03
C LEU A 85 17.75 0.68 6.23
N ALA A 86 17.20 -0.53 6.38
CA ALA A 86 18.01 -1.75 6.50
C ALA A 86 18.85 -2.02 5.25
N LEU A 87 18.28 -1.78 4.05
CA LEU A 87 19.02 -1.89 2.79
C LEU A 87 20.16 -0.86 2.70
N LEU A 88 19.91 0.39 3.09
CA LEU A 88 20.94 1.44 3.10
C LEU A 88 22.04 1.19 4.15
N LYS A 89 21.71 0.53 5.25
CA LYS A 89 22.65 0.15 6.33
C LYS A 89 23.40 -1.15 6.04
N ASP A 90 23.02 -1.90 5.01
CA ASP A 90 23.68 -3.15 4.66
C ASP A 90 25.11 -2.90 4.16
N LYS A 91 26.08 -3.47 4.88
CA LYS A 91 27.51 -3.40 4.55
C LYS A 91 27.81 -4.05 3.21
N TRP A 92 27.11 -5.13 2.87
CA TRP A 92 27.30 -5.81 1.59
C TRP A 92 26.93 -4.88 0.44
N PHE A 93 25.76 -4.23 0.51
CA PHE A 93 25.29 -3.30 -0.51
C PHE A 93 26.27 -2.15 -0.75
N ARG A 94 26.76 -1.51 0.33
CA ARG A 94 27.77 -0.44 0.24
C ARG A 94 29.08 -0.95 -0.37
N SER A 95 29.59 -2.08 0.13
CA SER A 95 30.86 -2.65 -0.33
C SER A 95 30.83 -3.06 -1.80
N GLU A 96 29.69 -3.53 -2.30
CA GLU A 96 29.56 -3.96 -3.68
C GLU A 96 29.55 -2.76 -4.65
N ILE A 97 28.90 -1.64 -4.27
CA ILE A 97 28.97 -0.40 -5.06
C ILE A 97 30.41 0.12 -5.10
N GLU A 98 31.08 0.18 -3.94
CA GLU A 98 32.47 0.61 -3.85
C GLU A 98 33.41 -0.29 -4.68
N ARG A 99 33.18 -1.60 -4.66
CA ARG A 99 33.94 -2.57 -5.46
C ARG A 99 33.82 -2.29 -6.96
N ILE A 100 32.60 -2.04 -7.45
CA ILE A 100 32.37 -1.71 -8.87
C ILE A 100 33.06 -0.39 -9.24
N ILE A 101 32.99 0.64 -8.39
CA ILE A 101 33.69 1.90 -8.63
C ILE A 101 35.20 1.70 -8.69
N ARG A 102 35.79 0.90 -7.77
CA ARG A 102 37.24 0.65 -7.72
C ARG A 102 37.75 -0.22 -8.88
N GLU A 103 37.02 -1.30 -9.20
CA GLU A 103 37.43 -2.28 -10.21
C GLU A 103 37.12 -1.83 -11.64
N GLU A 104 35.89 -1.37 -11.89
CA GLU A 104 35.43 -0.99 -13.23
C GLU A 104 35.69 0.49 -13.56
N ARG A 105 36.10 1.29 -12.56
CA ARG A 105 36.38 2.73 -12.68
C ARG A 105 35.21 3.51 -13.25
N LEU A 106 34.01 3.24 -12.77
CA LEU A 106 32.78 3.89 -13.20
C LEU A 106 32.35 4.94 -12.21
N ASN A 107 31.60 5.94 -12.69
CA ASN A 107 30.92 6.91 -11.85
C ASN A 107 29.85 6.27 -10.95
N SER A 108 29.58 6.91 -9.81
CA SER A 108 28.68 6.41 -8.76
C SER A 108 27.32 6.03 -9.33
N GLU A 109 26.78 6.84 -10.23
CA GLU A 109 25.44 6.62 -10.77
C GLU A 109 25.40 5.34 -11.65
N SER A 110 26.44 5.12 -12.47
CA SER A 110 26.58 3.92 -13.30
C SER A 110 26.84 2.66 -12.47
N ALA A 111 27.63 2.78 -11.40
CA ALA A 111 27.91 1.68 -10.48
C ALA A 111 26.63 1.23 -9.74
N VAL A 112 25.86 2.20 -9.23
CA VAL A 112 24.55 1.96 -8.60
C VAL A 112 23.58 1.30 -9.59
N LYS A 113 23.53 1.75 -10.84
CA LYS A 113 22.70 1.12 -11.89
C LYS A 113 23.09 -0.30 -12.25
N LYS A 114 24.39 -0.62 -12.29
CA LYS A 114 24.85 -1.99 -12.56
C LYS A 114 24.37 -2.95 -11.47
N ILE A 115 24.36 -2.50 -10.22
CA ILE A 115 23.79 -3.28 -9.11
C ILE A 115 22.29 -3.47 -9.29
N ILE A 116 21.54 -2.46 -9.73
CA ILE A 116 20.11 -2.62 -10.08
C ILE A 116 19.92 -3.72 -11.13
N HIS A 117 20.73 -3.72 -12.19
CA HIS A 117 20.61 -4.72 -13.25
C HIS A 117 20.99 -6.12 -12.78
N HIS A 118 21.98 -6.23 -11.89
CA HIS A 118 22.41 -7.48 -11.28
C HIS A 118 21.31 -8.06 -10.37
N ILE A 119 20.86 -7.26 -9.41
CA ILE A 119 19.71 -7.54 -8.53
C ILE A 119 18.49 -7.90 -9.39
N GLY A 120 18.15 -7.05 -10.35
CA GLY A 120 17.00 -7.24 -11.24
C GLY A 120 17.07 -8.48 -12.12
N LYS A 121 18.26 -8.99 -12.47
CA LYS A 121 18.46 -10.26 -13.20
C LYS A 121 18.31 -11.47 -12.29
N VAL A 122 18.81 -11.39 -11.05
CA VAL A 122 18.64 -12.43 -10.03
C VAL A 122 17.15 -12.58 -9.71
N PHE A 123 16.45 -11.46 -9.47
CA PHE A 123 15.01 -11.46 -9.18
C PHE A 123 14.11 -11.77 -10.39
N LYS A 124 14.56 -11.57 -11.64
CA LYS A 124 13.80 -11.98 -12.84
C LYS A 124 13.79 -13.50 -13.06
N LYS A 125 14.77 -14.23 -12.53
CA LYS A 125 14.82 -15.70 -12.65
C LYS A 125 13.88 -16.41 -11.68
N GLU A 126 13.39 -15.71 -10.66
CA GLU A 126 12.45 -16.25 -9.67
C GLU A 126 11.07 -15.57 -9.82
N GLU A 127 10.30 -15.97 -10.82
CA GLU A 127 8.94 -15.47 -11.04
C GLU A 127 7.98 -15.93 -9.93
N LYS A 128 7.72 -15.09 -8.91
CA LYS A 128 6.47 -15.08 -8.12
C LYS A 128 6.18 -13.66 -7.61
N ASP A 129 4.88 -13.31 -7.51
CA ASP A 129 4.36 -11.96 -7.18
C ASP A 129 4.94 -11.32 -5.91
N PHE A 130 5.31 -12.12 -4.89
CA PHE A 130 5.92 -11.63 -3.64
C PHE A 130 7.25 -10.87 -3.85
N HIS A 131 7.98 -11.18 -4.93
CA HIS A 131 9.23 -10.49 -5.26
C HIS A 131 9.00 -9.22 -6.09
N GLN A 132 7.79 -8.96 -6.59
CA GLN A 132 7.52 -7.74 -7.34
C GLN A 132 7.48 -6.52 -6.43
N ASP A 133 6.79 -6.61 -5.29
CA ASP A 133 6.65 -5.49 -4.36
C ASP A 133 8.01 -5.13 -3.73
N ARG A 134 8.77 -6.12 -3.22
CA ARG A 134 10.14 -5.86 -2.70
C ARG A 134 11.11 -5.36 -3.76
N ARG A 135 10.95 -5.78 -5.01
CA ARG A 135 11.76 -5.24 -6.11
C ARG A 135 11.44 -3.77 -6.35
N ARG A 136 10.17 -3.37 -6.24
CA ARG A 136 9.77 -1.97 -6.33
C ARG A 136 10.35 -1.16 -5.18
N ASP A 137 10.34 -1.70 -3.96
CA ASP A 137 10.94 -1.05 -2.78
C ASP A 137 12.45 -0.83 -2.95
N ILE A 138 13.18 -1.84 -3.45
CA ILE A 138 14.62 -1.71 -3.75
C ILE A 138 14.86 -0.66 -4.85
N LEU A 139 14.03 -0.65 -5.90
CA LEU A 139 14.13 0.34 -6.96
C LEU A 139 13.88 1.76 -6.41
N ASP A 140 12.89 1.95 -5.54
CA ASP A 140 12.55 3.23 -4.92
C ASP A 140 13.74 3.81 -4.12
N VAL A 141 14.39 3.00 -3.29
CA VAL A 141 15.58 3.41 -2.53
C VAL A 141 16.72 3.82 -3.47
N ILE A 142 16.97 3.01 -4.50
CA ILE A 142 18.09 3.26 -5.42
C ILE A 142 17.86 4.51 -6.27
N GLU A 143 16.63 4.74 -6.74
CA GLU A 143 16.26 5.96 -7.45
C GLU A 143 16.54 7.21 -6.59
N ARG A 144 16.28 7.11 -5.29
CA ARG A 144 16.56 8.16 -4.32
C ARG A 144 18.05 8.43 -4.13
N ILE A 145 18.88 7.39 -4.11
CA ILE A 145 20.35 7.52 -4.08
C ILE A 145 20.85 8.24 -5.35
N ILE A 146 20.39 7.82 -6.53
CA ILE A 146 20.76 8.46 -7.81
C ILE A 146 20.34 9.93 -7.82
N HIS A 147 19.18 10.24 -7.24
CA HIS A 147 18.69 11.60 -7.13
C HIS A 147 19.62 12.48 -6.27
N ASN A 148 19.99 11.98 -5.09
CA ASN A 148 20.90 12.70 -4.19
C ASN A 148 22.31 12.83 -4.78
N LEU A 149 22.80 11.83 -5.53
CA LEU A 149 24.08 11.90 -6.26
C LEU A 149 24.14 13.05 -7.27
N ARG A 150 23.00 13.47 -7.83
CA ARG A 150 22.92 14.55 -8.83
C ARG A 150 22.87 15.95 -8.21
N GLY A 151 22.73 16.06 -6.89
CA GLY A 151 22.49 17.35 -6.22
C GLY A 151 21.16 18.00 -6.61
N SER A 152 20.30 17.26 -7.32
CA SER A 152 18.90 17.64 -7.47
C SER A 152 18.22 17.26 -6.15
N SER A 153 17.46 18.16 -5.54
CA SER A 153 16.53 17.80 -4.45
C SER A 153 15.49 16.86 -5.03
N CYS A 154 15.25 15.67 -4.44
CA CYS A 154 14.15 14.75 -4.84
C CYS A 154 13.02 15.62 -5.32
N THR A 155 12.64 15.54 -6.60
CA THR A 155 11.64 16.43 -7.19
C THR A 155 10.43 16.39 -6.27
N GLU A 156 10.34 17.38 -5.39
CA GLU A 156 9.22 17.53 -4.49
C GLU A 156 8.03 17.55 -5.43
N ILE A 157 7.06 16.67 -5.19
CA ILE A 157 5.85 16.70 -5.96
C ILE A 157 5.15 17.97 -5.51
N ASN A 158 5.49 19.08 -6.14
CA ASN A 158 4.89 20.38 -5.92
C ASN A 158 3.54 20.34 -6.64
N ILE A 159 2.62 19.60 -6.02
CA ILE A 159 1.25 19.47 -6.47
C ILE A 159 0.55 20.76 -6.08
N PHE A 160 -0.01 21.43 -7.08
CA PHE A 160 -0.81 22.62 -6.85
C PHE A 160 -2.25 22.22 -6.50
N PRO A 161 -3.01 23.11 -5.82
CA PRO A 161 -4.42 22.87 -5.55
C PRO A 161 -5.19 22.55 -6.84
N ASP A 162 -6.06 21.54 -6.78
CA ASP A 162 -6.95 21.09 -7.86
C ASP A 162 -6.31 20.22 -8.98
N GLU A 163 -5.19 19.56 -8.68
CA GLU A 163 -4.52 18.67 -9.62
C GLU A 163 -4.89 17.17 -9.42
N ILE A 164 -4.86 16.43 -10.53
CA ILE A 164 -4.98 14.98 -10.59
C ILE A 164 -3.61 14.43 -10.94
N LEU A 165 -3.05 13.60 -10.05
CA LEU A 165 -1.74 13.00 -10.26
C LEU A 165 -1.86 11.86 -11.27
N VAL A 166 -1.04 11.93 -12.31
CA VAL A 166 -0.93 10.90 -13.35
C VAL A 166 0.50 10.38 -13.36
N THR A 167 0.68 9.11 -13.05
CA THR A 167 2.01 8.49 -13.05
C THR A 167 1.95 7.06 -13.58
N ARG A 168 3.11 6.48 -13.87
CA ARG A 168 3.19 5.07 -14.25
C ARG A 168 2.89 4.15 -13.07
N ASP A 169 3.45 4.46 -11.91
CA ASP A 169 3.31 3.74 -10.65
C ASP A 169 3.54 4.72 -9.49
N LEU A 170 3.09 4.38 -8.29
CA LEU A 170 3.37 5.12 -7.05
C LEU A 170 4.02 4.19 -6.05
N SER A 171 5.22 4.55 -5.60
CA SER A 171 5.84 3.86 -4.48
C SER A 171 5.21 4.32 -3.15
N PRO A 172 5.36 3.53 -2.07
CA PRO A 172 4.87 3.92 -0.74
C PRO A 172 5.41 5.29 -0.29
N SER A 173 6.72 5.54 -0.45
CA SER A 173 7.38 6.79 -0.04
C SER A 173 6.85 8.02 -0.78
N GLN A 174 6.52 7.84 -2.05
CA GLN A 174 5.92 8.89 -2.89
C GLN A 174 4.50 9.19 -2.45
N THR A 175 3.73 8.17 -2.09
CA THR A 175 2.35 8.37 -1.66
C THR A 175 2.26 9.12 -0.33
N VAL A 176 3.28 9.00 0.53
CA VAL A 176 3.42 9.77 1.78
C VAL A 176 3.74 11.23 1.54
N SER A 177 4.61 11.51 0.56
CA SER A 177 5.07 12.87 0.25
C SER A 177 3.95 13.75 -0.35
N ILE A 178 2.77 13.17 -0.54
CA ILE A 178 1.62 13.79 -1.17
C ILE A 178 0.70 14.38 -0.09
N ASP A 179 0.60 15.70 -0.06
CA ASP A 179 -0.35 16.37 0.83
C ASP A 179 -1.79 16.21 0.30
N LYS A 180 -2.64 15.61 1.14
CA LYS A 180 -4.07 15.33 0.90
C LYS A 180 -4.86 16.58 0.50
N ARG A 181 -4.39 17.78 0.87
CA ARG A 181 -5.07 19.05 0.58
C ARG A 181 -5.00 19.45 -0.89
N TYR A 182 -4.00 18.98 -1.63
CA TYR A 182 -3.74 19.45 -3.00
C TYR A 182 -4.16 18.46 -4.08
N ILE A 183 -4.23 17.16 -3.78
CA ILE A 183 -4.69 16.14 -4.74
C ILE A 183 -6.20 15.97 -4.73
N ARG A 184 -6.80 16.02 -5.93
CA ARG A 184 -8.20 15.61 -6.15
C ARG A 184 -8.37 14.18 -6.62
N GLY A 185 -7.34 13.54 -7.15
CA GLY A 185 -7.44 12.21 -7.73
C GLY A 185 -6.11 11.58 -8.14
N PHE A 186 -6.11 10.25 -8.27
CA PHE A 186 -4.95 9.48 -8.74
C PHE A 186 -5.26 8.68 -10.00
N ILE A 187 -4.31 8.67 -10.93
CA ILE A 187 -4.31 7.79 -12.09
C ILE A 187 -2.95 7.12 -12.20
N THR A 188 -2.93 5.79 -12.18
CA THR A 188 -1.70 5.02 -12.40
C THR A 188 -1.83 4.06 -13.57
N ALA A 189 -0.78 3.95 -14.39
CA ALA A 189 -0.78 3.07 -15.56
C ALA A 189 -0.70 1.59 -15.16
N ILE A 190 0.10 1.30 -14.12
CA ILE A 190 0.32 -0.03 -13.54
C ILE A 190 -0.24 -0.04 -12.11
N GLY A 191 -0.91 -1.13 -11.75
CA GLY A 191 -1.41 -1.35 -10.39
C GLY A 191 -2.58 -2.34 -10.37
N SER A 192 -2.80 -2.95 -9.21
CA SER A 192 -3.93 -3.83 -8.92
C SER A 192 -4.79 -3.24 -7.81
N GLU A 193 -5.99 -3.79 -7.58
CA GLU A 193 -6.85 -3.40 -6.46
C GLU A 193 -6.19 -3.55 -5.07
N THR A 194 -5.13 -4.35 -4.98
CA THR A 194 -4.37 -4.64 -3.76
C THR A 194 -3.03 -3.91 -3.68
N SER A 195 -2.71 -3.05 -4.66
CA SER A 195 -1.45 -2.30 -4.66
C SER A 195 -1.41 -1.25 -3.54
N HIS A 196 -0.20 -0.85 -3.12
CA HIS A 196 -0.03 0.19 -2.09
C HIS A 196 -0.75 1.50 -2.46
N ALA A 197 -0.65 1.93 -3.72
CA ALA A 197 -1.40 3.08 -4.23
C ALA A 197 -2.91 2.92 -4.07
N ALA A 198 -3.44 1.70 -4.29
CA ALA A 198 -4.86 1.40 -4.19
C ALA A 198 -5.37 1.41 -2.74
N ILE A 199 -4.60 0.83 -1.82
CA ILE A 199 -4.90 0.83 -0.39
C ILE A 199 -4.91 2.27 0.14
N ILE A 200 -3.89 3.05 -0.23
CA ILE A 200 -3.78 4.43 0.24
C ILE A 200 -4.89 5.30 -0.36
N ALA A 201 -5.19 5.19 -1.65
CA ALA A 201 -6.30 5.95 -2.24
C ALA A 201 -7.65 5.69 -1.54
N LYS A 202 -7.91 4.44 -1.13
CA LYS A 202 -9.09 4.08 -0.33
C LYS A 202 -9.04 4.70 1.06
N ALA A 203 -7.90 4.60 1.76
CA ALA A 203 -7.71 5.18 3.08
C ALA A 203 -7.85 6.71 3.09
N LEU A 204 -7.44 7.37 2.00
CA LEU A 204 -7.56 8.83 1.83
C LEU A 204 -8.94 9.30 1.36
N GLU A 205 -9.86 8.39 1.03
CA GLU A 205 -11.15 8.68 0.36
C GLU A 205 -11.00 9.51 -0.94
N VAL A 206 -9.86 9.38 -1.64
CA VAL A 206 -9.57 10.10 -2.89
C VAL A 206 -9.90 9.21 -4.09
N PRO A 207 -10.63 9.69 -5.11
CA PRO A 207 -10.95 8.90 -6.29
C PRO A 207 -9.69 8.43 -7.03
N ALA A 208 -9.65 7.16 -7.40
CA ALA A 208 -8.47 6.57 -8.03
C ALA A 208 -8.84 5.51 -9.08
N VAL A 209 -8.10 5.52 -10.18
CA VAL A 209 -8.20 4.55 -11.28
C VAL A 209 -6.82 3.99 -11.58
N VAL A 210 -6.68 2.66 -11.55
CA VAL A 210 -5.49 1.94 -12.05
C VAL A 210 -5.78 1.37 -13.42
N GLY A 211 -4.73 1.15 -14.20
CA GLY A 211 -4.82 0.35 -15.40
C GLY A 211 -5.17 1.21 -16.61
N GLY A 212 -4.15 1.39 -17.43
CA GLY A 212 -4.25 2.02 -18.74
C GLY A 212 -2.84 2.27 -19.21
N GLU A 213 -2.28 1.28 -19.90
CA GLU A 213 -0.88 1.28 -20.34
C GLU A 213 -0.50 2.49 -21.21
N LYS A 214 -1.48 3.22 -21.74
CA LYS A 214 -1.32 4.42 -22.56
C LYS A 214 -1.65 5.73 -21.84
N ILE A 215 -1.92 5.72 -20.53
CA ILE A 215 -2.34 6.92 -19.81
C ILE A 215 -1.20 7.96 -19.76
N THR A 216 0.03 7.54 -19.44
CA THR A 216 1.18 8.45 -19.34
C THR A 216 1.57 9.04 -20.70
N THR A 217 1.39 8.30 -21.79
CA THR A 217 1.72 8.79 -23.14
C THR A 217 0.64 9.68 -23.76
N GLU A 218 -0.60 9.58 -23.30
CA GLU A 218 -1.74 10.29 -23.89
C GLU A 218 -2.16 11.55 -23.11
N ILE A 219 -1.91 11.58 -21.80
CA ILE A 219 -2.17 12.74 -20.94
C ILE A 219 -0.93 13.61 -20.90
N LYS A 220 -1.09 14.93 -21.03
CA LYS A 220 -0.01 15.89 -20.80
C LYS A 220 -0.27 16.72 -19.56
N SER A 221 0.78 17.14 -18.88
CA SER A 221 0.66 18.07 -17.75
C SER A 221 -0.08 19.34 -18.19
N GLY A 222 -1.08 19.75 -17.41
CA GLY A 222 -1.97 20.89 -17.68
C GLY A 222 -3.27 20.54 -18.42
N ASP A 223 -3.41 19.33 -18.97
CA ASP A 223 -4.66 18.91 -19.60
C ASP A 223 -5.79 18.79 -18.56
N THR A 224 -7.00 19.22 -18.90
CA THR A 224 -8.17 18.97 -18.03
C THR A 224 -8.54 17.50 -18.12
N VAL A 225 -8.66 16.84 -16.97
CA VAL A 225 -9.01 15.43 -16.86
C VAL A 225 -10.16 15.24 -15.88
N ILE A 226 -11.04 14.30 -16.19
CA ILE A 226 -12.08 13.82 -15.30
C ILE A 226 -11.79 12.35 -15.03
N ILE A 227 -11.84 11.96 -13.76
CA ILE A 227 -11.80 10.57 -13.35
C ILE A 227 -13.11 10.20 -12.65
N ASP A 228 -13.62 9.03 -13.01
CA ASP A 228 -14.69 8.35 -12.31
C ASP A 228 -14.14 7.05 -11.73
N GLY A 229 -13.81 7.10 -10.45
CA GLY A 229 -13.28 5.97 -9.71
C GLY A 229 -14.31 4.86 -9.44
N HIS A 230 -15.59 5.07 -9.73
CA HIS A 230 -16.60 4.01 -9.65
C HIS A 230 -16.66 3.18 -10.94
N THR A 231 -16.65 3.84 -12.09
CA THR A 231 -16.72 3.16 -13.40
C THR A 231 -15.35 2.83 -13.99
N GLY A 232 -14.27 3.40 -13.44
CA GLY A 232 -12.91 3.31 -13.98
C GLY A 232 -12.72 4.16 -15.23
N GLU A 233 -13.56 5.17 -15.46
CA GLU A 233 -13.50 6.01 -16.66
C GLU A 233 -12.57 7.21 -16.47
N ILE A 234 -11.70 7.43 -17.45
CA ILE A 234 -10.80 8.59 -17.52
C ILE A 234 -11.15 9.37 -18.79
N ILE A 235 -11.47 10.65 -18.64
CA ILE A 235 -11.81 11.53 -19.76
C ILE A 235 -10.77 12.64 -19.87
N ILE A 236 -10.11 12.71 -21.01
CA ILE A 236 -9.04 13.66 -21.32
C ILE A 236 -9.60 14.76 -22.23
N LYS A 237 -9.28 16.02 -21.92
CA LYS A 237 -9.76 17.22 -22.64
C LYS A 237 -11.29 17.21 -22.82
N PRO A 238 -12.06 17.05 -21.73
CA PRO A 238 -13.52 17.07 -21.81
C PRO A 238 -14.01 18.42 -22.35
N SER A 239 -15.09 18.40 -23.13
CA SER A 239 -15.76 19.63 -23.52
C SER A 239 -16.46 20.27 -22.32
N LYS A 240 -16.76 21.58 -22.41
CA LYS A 240 -17.53 22.29 -21.37
C LYS A 240 -18.86 21.60 -21.04
N LYS A 241 -19.50 20.96 -22.02
CA LYS A 241 -20.73 20.17 -21.82
C LYS A 241 -20.48 18.95 -20.92
N VAL A 242 -19.43 18.18 -21.22
CA VAL A 242 -19.05 16.99 -20.44
C VAL A 242 -18.63 17.38 -19.01
N ILE A 243 -17.88 18.47 -18.85
CA ILE A 243 -17.52 18.98 -17.51
C ILE A 243 -18.79 19.31 -16.70
N ALA A 244 -19.77 19.99 -17.30
CA ALA A 244 -21.01 20.33 -16.62
C ALA A 244 -21.83 19.10 -16.22
N GLU A 245 -21.90 18.08 -17.09
CA GLU A 245 -22.56 16.80 -16.78
C GLU A 245 -21.90 16.09 -15.59
N TYR A 246 -20.57 15.98 -15.59
CA TYR A 246 -19.83 15.32 -14.51
C TYR A 246 -19.85 16.13 -13.21
N LYS A 247 -19.86 17.46 -13.28
CA LYS A 247 -20.04 18.32 -12.11
C LYS A 247 -21.42 18.11 -11.47
N LYS A 248 -22.49 18.02 -12.29
CA LYS A 248 -23.82 17.67 -11.80
C LYS A 248 -23.87 16.28 -11.17
N LYS A 249 -23.20 15.29 -11.78
CA LYS A 249 -23.06 13.95 -11.18
C LYS A 249 -22.30 14.00 -9.85
N GLN A 250 -21.22 14.76 -9.76
CA GLN A 250 -20.44 14.95 -8.52
C GLN A 250 -21.30 15.56 -7.41
N GLU A 251 -22.07 16.61 -7.73
CA GLU A 251 -23.01 17.24 -6.78
C GLU A 251 -24.10 16.27 -6.32
N GLN A 252 -24.67 15.48 -7.25
CA GLN A 252 -25.65 14.44 -6.93
C GLN A 252 -25.07 13.34 -6.03
N LEU A 253 -23.84 12.89 -6.30
CA LEU A 253 -23.13 11.93 -5.46
C LEU A 253 -22.87 12.50 -4.07
N LEU A 254 -22.46 13.76 -3.96
CA LEU A 254 -22.24 14.42 -2.67
C LEU A 254 -23.55 14.56 -1.89
N LEU A 255 -24.64 14.96 -2.55
CA LEU A 255 -25.96 15.05 -1.96
C LEU A 255 -26.44 13.68 -1.47
N ARG A 256 -26.26 12.63 -2.29
CA ARG A 256 -26.57 11.24 -1.95
C ARG A 256 -25.74 10.76 -0.74
N LYS A 257 -24.43 11.04 -0.71
CA LYS A 257 -23.55 10.70 0.43
C LYS A 257 -24.05 11.37 1.71
N LYS A 258 -24.46 12.65 1.63
CA LYS A 258 -25.08 13.37 2.76
C LYS A 258 -26.41 12.74 3.19
N GLN A 259 -27.28 12.38 2.25
CA GLN A 259 -28.55 11.70 2.54
C GLN A 259 -28.34 10.35 3.22
N LEU A 260 -27.36 9.56 2.76
CA LEU A 260 -27.01 8.27 3.36
C LEU A 260 -26.42 8.42 4.75
N LEU A 261 -25.65 9.49 5.02
CA LEU A 261 -25.11 9.76 6.35
C LEU A 261 -26.21 10.04 7.39
N PHE A 262 -27.38 10.54 6.98
CA PHE A 262 -28.53 10.64 7.90
C PHE A 262 -29.07 9.27 8.33
N LEU A 263 -28.87 8.23 7.54
CA LEU A 263 -29.30 6.87 7.85
C LEU A 263 -28.32 6.13 8.77
N LYS A 264 -27.17 6.73 9.13
CA LYS A 264 -26.11 6.04 9.89
C LYS A 264 -26.59 5.53 11.26
N ASP A 265 -27.54 6.24 11.88
CA ASP A 265 -28.05 5.92 13.22
C ASP A 265 -29.41 5.17 13.13
N SER A 266 -29.93 4.97 11.92
CA SER A 266 -31.19 4.26 11.68
C SER A 266 -30.98 2.76 11.78
N PRO A 267 -31.93 2.01 12.36
CA PRO A 267 -31.85 0.55 12.37
C PRO A 267 -31.90 0.01 10.94
N CYS A 268 -31.04 -0.98 10.64
CA CYS A 268 -31.09 -1.69 9.37
C CYS A 268 -32.18 -2.76 9.42
N GLU A 269 -33.38 -2.40 8.94
CA GLU A 269 -34.55 -3.25 8.92
C GLU A 269 -35.14 -3.31 7.51
N THR A 270 -35.61 -4.48 7.10
CA THR A 270 -36.36 -4.66 5.85
C THR A 270 -37.78 -4.09 5.98
N ILE A 271 -38.50 -3.95 4.86
CA ILE A 271 -39.86 -3.40 4.83
C ILE A 271 -40.84 -4.25 5.66
N ASP A 272 -40.59 -5.55 5.78
CA ASP A 272 -41.32 -6.52 6.60
C ASP A 272 -40.81 -6.62 8.06
N GLY A 273 -39.91 -5.73 8.49
CA GLY A 273 -39.47 -5.60 9.88
C GLY A 273 -38.37 -6.57 10.32
N LYS A 274 -37.70 -7.25 9.38
CA LYS A 274 -36.57 -8.13 9.71
C LYS A 274 -35.30 -7.32 9.89
N ARG A 275 -34.73 -7.36 11.09
CA ARG A 275 -33.46 -6.70 11.39
C ARG A 275 -32.27 -7.43 10.78
N ILE A 276 -31.39 -6.66 10.15
CA ILE A 276 -30.12 -7.11 9.58
C ILE A 276 -29.01 -6.32 10.27
N TYR A 277 -27.86 -6.94 10.53
CA TYR A 277 -26.70 -6.24 11.09
C TYR A 277 -25.71 -5.92 9.99
N LEU A 278 -25.36 -4.65 9.85
CA LEU A 278 -24.36 -4.19 8.89
C LEU A 278 -23.02 -4.02 9.60
N HIS A 279 -22.19 -5.04 9.50
CA HIS A 279 -20.84 -5.00 10.04
C HIS A 279 -19.82 -4.54 8.99
N ALA A 280 -18.79 -3.82 9.44
CA ALA A 280 -17.66 -3.44 8.60
C ALA A 280 -16.60 -4.55 8.55
N ASN A 281 -15.91 -4.63 7.42
CA ASN A 281 -14.68 -5.41 7.29
C ASN A 281 -13.50 -4.45 7.40
N ILE A 282 -12.52 -4.78 8.23
CA ILE A 282 -11.32 -3.98 8.42
C ILE A 282 -10.08 -4.86 8.31
N GLU A 283 -8.98 -4.24 7.92
CA GLU A 283 -7.63 -4.79 7.89
C GLU A 283 -6.72 -4.07 8.87
N LEU A 284 -6.97 -2.78 9.16
CA LEU A 284 -6.16 -1.95 10.05
C LEU A 284 -6.98 -1.46 11.26
N PRO A 285 -6.37 -1.34 12.45
CA PRO A 285 -7.03 -0.77 13.63
C PRO A 285 -7.61 0.64 13.43
N GLU A 286 -7.01 1.44 12.56
CA GLU A 286 -7.40 2.83 12.27
C GLU A 286 -8.74 2.92 11.56
N GLU A 287 -9.10 1.90 10.75
CA GLU A 287 -10.34 1.86 9.97
C GLU A 287 -11.59 1.74 10.85
N VAL A 288 -11.44 1.43 12.14
CA VAL A 288 -12.54 1.39 13.11
C VAL A 288 -13.21 2.75 13.26
N GLU A 289 -12.48 3.85 13.10
CA GLU A 289 -13.05 5.21 13.16
C GLU A 289 -13.97 5.46 11.96
N THR A 290 -13.54 5.03 10.79
CA THR A 290 -14.32 5.08 9.55
C THR A 290 -15.57 4.21 9.66
N ALA A 291 -15.44 2.98 10.19
CA ALA A 291 -16.58 2.10 10.44
C ALA A 291 -17.63 2.74 11.37
N ARG A 292 -17.17 3.39 12.45
CA ARG A 292 -18.07 4.13 13.38
C ARG A 292 -18.69 5.35 12.74
N LYS A 293 -17.93 6.11 11.95
CA LYS A 293 -18.40 7.30 11.22
C LYS A 293 -19.56 6.96 10.29
N TYR A 294 -19.53 5.78 9.66
CA TYR A 294 -20.57 5.30 8.76
C TYR A 294 -21.67 4.46 9.44
N GLY A 295 -21.65 4.31 10.77
CA GLY A 295 -22.74 3.68 11.51
C GLY A 295 -22.72 2.15 11.54
N ALA A 296 -21.55 1.52 11.39
CA ALA A 296 -21.45 0.06 11.45
C ALA A 296 -21.96 -0.51 12.79
N ASP A 297 -22.74 -1.59 12.73
CA ASP A 297 -23.27 -2.31 13.90
C ASP A 297 -22.19 -3.11 14.65
N GLY A 298 -21.01 -3.26 14.05
CA GLY A 298 -19.93 -4.12 14.51
C GLY A 298 -18.83 -4.24 13.46
N ILE A 299 -17.77 -4.96 13.81
CA ILE A 299 -16.75 -5.43 12.87
C ILE A 299 -17.02 -6.90 12.59
N GLY A 300 -17.33 -7.22 11.34
CA GLY A 300 -17.78 -8.55 10.90
C GLY A 300 -16.60 -9.41 10.44
N LEU A 301 -15.51 -8.76 10.08
CA LEU A 301 -14.25 -9.38 9.74
C LEU A 301 -13.12 -8.40 10.03
N TYR A 302 -12.28 -8.73 10.99
CA TYR A 302 -10.97 -8.11 11.16
C TYR A 302 -9.90 -9.07 10.64
N ARG A 303 -9.28 -8.69 9.52
CA ARG A 303 -8.16 -9.38 8.89
C ARG A 303 -6.87 -9.04 9.62
N THR A 304 -6.21 -10.04 10.20
CA THR A 304 -5.02 -9.84 11.03
C THR A 304 -3.71 -10.02 10.28
N GLU A 305 -3.76 -10.31 8.98
CA GLU A 305 -2.57 -10.66 8.21
C GLU A 305 -1.57 -9.51 8.15
N TYR A 306 -2.02 -8.26 8.23
CA TYR A 306 -1.15 -7.09 8.19
C TYR A 306 -0.05 -7.12 9.27
N LEU A 307 -0.33 -7.69 10.46
CA LEU A 307 0.64 -7.82 11.55
C LEU A 307 1.83 -8.73 11.22
N TYR A 308 1.74 -9.49 10.13
CA TYR A 308 2.77 -10.44 9.68
C TYR A 308 3.42 -10.01 8.36
N LEU A 309 2.87 -9.01 7.68
CA LEU A 309 3.40 -8.54 6.40
C LEU A 309 4.56 -7.57 6.61
N ASN A 310 5.52 -7.56 5.67
CA ASN A 310 6.62 -6.59 5.60
C ASN A 310 7.55 -6.52 6.83
N ARG A 311 7.64 -7.61 7.62
CA ARG A 311 8.59 -7.74 8.73
C ARG A 311 9.45 -8.99 8.64
N ASN A 312 10.56 -8.99 9.36
CA ASN A 312 11.55 -10.08 9.38
C ASN A 312 11.35 -11.03 10.58
N ASP A 313 10.62 -10.57 11.58
CA ASP A 313 10.29 -11.26 12.82
C ASP A 313 8.79 -11.55 12.93
N LEU A 314 8.44 -12.44 13.85
CA LEU A 314 7.05 -12.79 14.14
C LEU A 314 6.45 -11.77 15.12
N PRO A 315 5.22 -11.29 14.89
CA PRO A 315 4.57 -10.40 15.85
C PRO A 315 4.43 -11.07 17.21
N THR A 316 4.74 -10.30 18.23
CA THR A 316 4.64 -10.68 19.63
C THR A 316 3.19 -10.69 20.11
N GLU A 317 2.94 -11.39 21.22
CA GLU A 317 1.63 -11.37 21.87
C GLU A 317 1.18 -9.94 22.23
N GLU A 318 2.12 -9.09 22.65
CA GLU A 318 1.82 -7.72 23.06
C GLU A 318 1.41 -6.84 21.89
N GLU A 319 2.06 -6.96 20.74
CA GLU A 319 1.66 -6.26 19.52
C GLU A 319 0.25 -6.66 19.07
N HIS A 320 -0.04 -7.98 19.06
CA HIS A 320 -1.38 -8.49 18.79
C HIS A 320 -2.40 -7.91 19.78
N PHE A 321 -2.09 -7.96 21.08
CA PHE A 321 -2.98 -7.51 22.14
C PHE A 321 -3.29 -6.02 22.00
N LEU A 322 -2.28 -5.17 21.81
CA LEU A 322 -2.47 -3.72 21.66
C LEU A 322 -3.32 -3.38 20.43
N ALA A 323 -3.10 -4.05 19.30
CA ALA A 323 -3.90 -3.87 18.10
C ALA A 323 -5.38 -4.27 18.32
N TYR A 324 -5.61 -5.45 18.91
CA TYR A 324 -6.95 -5.97 19.16
C TYR A 324 -7.70 -5.13 20.19
N LYS A 325 -7.03 -4.77 21.29
CA LYS A 325 -7.57 -3.90 22.34
C LYS A 325 -8.04 -2.56 21.76
N LYS A 326 -7.23 -1.91 20.92
CA LYS A 326 -7.56 -0.62 20.29
C LYS A 326 -8.87 -0.69 19.50
N VAL A 327 -9.09 -1.75 18.74
CA VAL A 327 -10.33 -1.93 17.94
C VAL A 327 -11.53 -2.21 18.84
N VAL A 328 -11.37 -3.12 19.81
CA VAL A 328 -12.44 -3.54 20.71
C VAL A 328 -12.91 -2.37 21.59
N GLU A 329 -11.99 -1.65 22.23
CA GLU A 329 -12.30 -0.47 23.06
C GLU A 329 -13.02 0.62 22.25
N LYS A 330 -12.57 0.85 21.01
CA LYS A 330 -13.21 1.84 20.13
C LYS A 330 -14.61 1.42 19.71
N MET A 331 -14.91 0.13 19.53
CA MET A 331 -16.25 -0.33 19.18
C MET A 331 -17.20 -0.38 20.38
N GLY A 332 -16.66 -0.59 21.58
CA GLY A 332 -17.38 -0.69 22.84
C GLY A 332 -18.14 -2.00 23.00
N ASP A 333 -18.77 -2.21 24.16
CA ASP A 333 -19.31 -3.51 24.56
C ASP A 333 -20.50 -4.01 23.73
N LYS A 334 -21.24 -3.09 23.11
CA LYS A 334 -22.48 -3.43 22.39
C LYS A 334 -22.26 -3.94 20.97
N ARG A 335 -21.11 -3.62 20.36
CA ARG A 335 -20.85 -3.91 18.95
C ARG A 335 -19.79 -5.01 18.84
N PRO A 336 -20.10 -6.15 18.23
CA PRO A 336 -19.16 -7.27 18.18
C PRO A 336 -17.97 -6.94 17.28
N VAL A 337 -16.80 -7.45 17.64
CA VAL A 337 -15.60 -7.45 16.81
C VAL A 337 -15.18 -8.88 16.52
N ILE A 338 -15.32 -9.31 15.26
CA ILE A 338 -14.97 -10.65 14.81
C ILE A 338 -13.54 -10.64 14.28
N ILE A 339 -12.61 -11.16 15.07
CA ILE A 339 -11.20 -11.31 14.68
C ILE A 339 -11.02 -12.63 13.96
N ARG A 340 -10.55 -12.57 12.71
CA ARG A 340 -10.15 -13.76 11.97
C ARG A 340 -8.70 -14.07 12.32
N THR A 341 -8.42 -15.30 12.75
CA THR A 341 -7.03 -15.73 12.95
C THR A 341 -6.27 -15.73 11.63
N ILE A 342 -4.95 -15.76 11.69
CA ILE A 342 -4.07 -15.60 10.51
C ILE A 342 -4.49 -16.48 9.31
N ASP A 343 -4.81 -15.85 8.17
CA ASP A 343 -5.05 -16.51 6.88
C ASP A 343 -3.93 -16.22 5.88
N ILE A 344 -2.75 -16.76 6.18
CA ILE A 344 -1.57 -16.63 5.32
C ILE A 344 -1.22 -18.00 4.72
N GLY A 345 -0.75 -18.00 3.47
CA GLY A 345 -0.18 -19.15 2.77
C GLY A 345 1.35 -19.08 2.67
N GLY A 346 1.96 -20.17 2.21
CA GLY A 346 3.42 -20.28 2.06
C GLY A 346 4.06 -19.28 1.09
N ASP A 347 3.27 -18.50 0.34
CA ASP A 347 3.69 -17.48 -0.61
C ASP A 347 4.06 -16.13 0.03
N LYS A 348 3.52 -15.80 1.23
CA LYS A 348 3.74 -14.49 1.88
C LYS A 348 4.74 -14.50 3.03
N PHE A 349 5.21 -15.67 3.47
CA PHE A 349 6.07 -15.84 4.67
C PHE A 349 7.53 -16.21 4.38
N VAL A 350 7.94 -16.19 3.10
CA VAL A 350 9.16 -16.85 2.60
C VAL A 350 10.46 -16.30 3.24
N SER A 351 10.47 -15.10 3.84
CA SER A 351 11.69 -14.54 4.43
C SER A 351 11.96 -14.93 5.89
N ALA A 352 10.94 -15.09 6.73
CA ALA A 352 11.13 -15.29 8.19
C ALA A 352 11.05 -16.76 8.60
N LEU A 353 10.26 -17.55 7.89
CA LEU A 353 10.13 -18.99 8.08
C LEU A 353 10.59 -19.64 6.78
N SER A 354 11.57 -20.53 6.83
CA SER A 354 12.07 -21.26 5.66
C SER A 354 11.03 -22.27 5.14
N ILE A 355 9.87 -21.77 4.71
CA ILE A 355 8.73 -22.54 4.25
C ILE A 355 9.07 -23.13 2.87
N ARG A 356 8.84 -24.44 2.71
CA ARG A 356 9.03 -25.12 1.44
C ARG A 356 8.08 -24.53 0.39
N LYS A 357 8.62 -24.14 -0.77
CA LYS A 357 7.81 -23.66 -1.91
C LYS A 357 6.81 -24.75 -2.33
N GLU A 358 5.52 -24.42 -2.25
CA GLU A 358 4.44 -25.27 -2.77
C GLU A 358 4.14 -24.96 -4.25
N LEU A 359 3.72 -25.98 -4.99
CA LEU A 359 3.27 -25.84 -6.38
C LEU A 359 2.00 -25.01 -6.47
N ASN A 360 1.05 -25.19 -5.52
CA ASN A 360 -0.25 -24.50 -5.49
C ASN A 360 -0.54 -23.90 -4.10
N PRO A 361 -0.05 -22.69 -3.79
CA PRO A 361 -0.25 -22.05 -2.49
C PRO A 361 -1.72 -21.85 -2.09
N PHE A 362 -2.62 -21.64 -3.06
CA PHE A 362 -4.05 -21.46 -2.80
C PHE A 362 -4.75 -22.71 -2.25
N LEU A 363 -4.26 -23.90 -2.59
CA LEU A 363 -4.84 -25.18 -2.18
C LEU A 363 -4.04 -25.87 -1.06
N GLY A 364 -2.86 -25.34 -0.75
CA GLY A 364 -1.88 -25.96 0.11
C GLY A 364 -1.93 -25.50 1.57
N TRP A 365 -0.76 -25.22 2.11
CA TRP A 365 -0.52 -24.94 3.52
C TRP A 365 -0.84 -23.48 3.86
N ARG A 366 -2.12 -23.23 4.20
CA ARG A 366 -2.63 -21.90 4.55
C ARG A 366 -3.72 -21.90 5.62
N GLY A 367 -3.94 -20.74 6.24
CA GLY A 367 -5.03 -20.53 7.19
C GLY A 367 -4.95 -21.44 8.41
N ILE A 368 -6.04 -22.15 8.72
CA ILE A 368 -6.08 -23.03 9.90
C ILE A 368 -5.07 -24.18 9.83
N ARG A 369 -4.74 -24.68 8.63
CA ARG A 369 -3.76 -25.78 8.47
C ARG A 369 -2.38 -25.36 8.93
N PHE A 370 -1.96 -24.16 8.51
CA PHE A 370 -0.73 -23.54 8.99
C PHE A 370 -0.77 -23.32 10.50
N SER A 371 -1.88 -22.78 11.01
CA SER A 371 -2.06 -22.46 12.43
C SER A 371 -1.99 -23.70 13.34
N LEU A 372 -2.56 -24.83 12.92
CA LEU A 372 -2.56 -26.08 13.69
C LEU A 372 -1.19 -26.76 13.73
N GLU A 373 -0.37 -26.57 12.70
CA GLU A 373 1.00 -27.08 12.64
C GLU A 373 1.98 -26.16 13.39
N ARG A 374 1.88 -24.84 13.19
CA ARG A 374 2.65 -23.81 13.89
C ARG A 374 1.91 -23.28 15.12
N ARG A 375 1.77 -24.17 16.10
CA ARG A 375 1.08 -23.88 17.37
C ARG A 375 1.69 -22.73 18.14
N ASP A 376 3.00 -22.50 18.03
CA ASP A 376 3.68 -21.38 18.66
C ASP A 376 3.11 -20.02 18.21
N ILE A 377 2.86 -19.86 16.91
CA ILE A 377 2.27 -18.64 16.34
C ILE A 377 0.78 -18.57 16.70
N PHE A 378 0.07 -19.69 16.56
CA PHE A 378 -1.36 -19.74 16.81
C PHE A 378 -1.71 -19.48 18.28
N GLU A 379 -1.02 -20.14 19.22
CA GLU A 379 -1.21 -19.93 20.66
C GLU A 379 -0.91 -18.47 21.06
N THR A 380 0.14 -17.87 20.49
CA THR A 380 0.47 -16.44 20.70
C THR A 380 -0.68 -15.53 20.27
N GLN A 381 -1.23 -15.75 19.07
CA GLN A 381 -2.36 -14.97 18.58
C GLN A 381 -3.61 -15.18 19.44
N LEU A 382 -3.92 -16.42 19.82
CA LEU A 382 -5.10 -16.73 20.64
C LEU A 382 -5.02 -16.13 22.05
N ARG A 383 -3.85 -16.17 22.71
CA ARG A 383 -3.64 -15.51 24.01
C ARG A 383 -3.92 -14.02 23.92
N ALA A 384 -3.40 -13.35 22.89
CA ALA A 384 -3.63 -11.93 22.67
C ALA A 384 -5.12 -11.62 22.44
N ILE A 385 -5.82 -12.46 21.67
CA ILE A 385 -7.28 -12.34 21.43
C ILE A 385 -8.05 -12.47 22.76
N LEU A 386 -7.74 -13.46 23.59
CA LEU A 386 -8.39 -13.67 24.88
C LEU A 386 -8.12 -12.53 25.86
N ARG A 387 -6.89 -12.01 25.90
CA ARG A 387 -6.54 -10.82 26.69
C ARG A 387 -7.35 -9.58 26.24
N ALA A 388 -7.53 -9.40 24.94
CA ALA A 388 -8.30 -8.28 24.39
C ALA A 388 -9.82 -8.41 24.65
N ALA A 389 -10.34 -9.64 24.81
CA ALA A 389 -11.76 -9.90 25.03
C ALA A 389 -12.32 -9.31 26.34
N ILE A 390 -11.47 -8.94 27.30
CA ILE A 390 -11.89 -8.28 28.56
C ILE A 390 -12.40 -6.85 28.28
N TYR A 391 -11.97 -6.23 27.18
CA TYR A 391 -12.26 -4.83 26.86
C TYR A 391 -13.53 -4.62 26.02
N GLY A 392 -14.24 -5.69 25.66
CA GLY A 392 -15.48 -5.60 24.89
C GLY A 392 -15.92 -6.90 24.21
N ASN A 393 -16.91 -6.81 23.33
CA ASN A 393 -17.53 -7.99 22.70
C ASN A 393 -16.69 -8.52 21.53
N LEU A 394 -15.79 -9.45 21.82
CA LEU A 394 -14.92 -10.07 20.84
C LEU A 394 -15.43 -11.46 20.43
N LYS A 395 -15.31 -11.78 19.14
CA LYS A 395 -15.49 -13.13 18.61
C LYS A 395 -14.26 -13.54 17.81
N VAL A 396 -13.94 -14.83 17.81
CA VAL A 396 -12.85 -15.40 17.02
C VAL A 396 -13.41 -16.21 15.85
N MET A 397 -12.78 -16.11 14.69
CA MET A 397 -13.11 -16.86 13.49
C MET A 397 -11.88 -17.54 12.91
N PHE A 398 -11.98 -18.82 12.56
CA PHE A 398 -10.89 -19.59 11.97
C PHE A 398 -11.05 -19.65 10.44
N PRO A 399 -10.04 -19.25 9.64
CA PRO A 399 -10.10 -19.29 8.18
C PRO A 399 -9.84 -20.71 7.63
N MET A 400 -10.38 -21.00 6.44
CA MET A 400 -10.04 -22.21 5.66
C MET A 400 -10.32 -23.55 6.37
N VAL A 401 -11.28 -23.58 7.31
CA VAL A 401 -11.75 -24.82 7.94
C VAL A 401 -12.43 -25.69 6.90
N SER A 402 -11.96 -26.92 6.77
CA SER A 402 -12.46 -27.92 5.81
C SER A 402 -13.07 -29.14 6.49
N THR A 403 -12.70 -29.42 7.74
CA THR A 403 -13.18 -30.57 8.49
C THR A 403 -13.62 -30.19 9.91
N LEU A 404 -14.51 -31.00 10.49
CA LEU A 404 -14.95 -30.83 11.88
C LEU A 404 -13.79 -31.01 12.88
N GLU A 405 -12.80 -31.84 12.54
CA GLU A 405 -11.67 -32.10 13.43
C GLU A 405 -10.77 -30.86 13.57
N GLU A 406 -10.57 -30.08 12.51
CA GLU A 406 -9.85 -28.80 12.58
C GLU A 406 -10.52 -27.82 13.56
N VAL A 407 -11.86 -27.77 13.58
CA VAL A 407 -12.62 -26.96 14.55
C VAL A 407 -12.38 -27.44 15.97
N ARG A 408 -12.48 -28.76 16.21
CA ARG A 408 -12.27 -29.36 17.53
C ARG A 408 -10.85 -29.13 18.03
N MET A 409 -9.84 -29.31 17.17
CA MET A 409 -8.44 -29.05 17.52
C MET A 409 -8.22 -27.57 17.86
N SER A 410 -8.75 -26.66 17.05
CA SER A 410 -8.63 -25.21 17.29
C SER A 410 -9.28 -24.81 18.62
N HIS A 411 -10.46 -25.37 18.92
CA HIS A 411 -11.14 -25.14 20.19
C HIS A 411 -10.37 -25.69 21.39
N ARG A 412 -9.75 -26.88 21.27
CA ARG A 412 -8.89 -27.45 22.33
C ARG A 412 -7.68 -26.57 22.61
N ILE A 413 -7.05 -26.02 21.56
CA ILE A 413 -5.92 -25.11 21.72
C ILE A 413 -6.40 -23.82 22.39
N LEU A 414 -7.52 -23.25 21.94
CA LEU A 414 -8.12 -22.05 22.53
C LEU A 414 -8.45 -22.21 24.02
N GLN A 415 -8.86 -23.40 24.47
CA GLN A 415 -9.12 -23.67 25.89
C GLN A 415 -7.86 -23.88 26.73
N LYS A 416 -6.74 -24.24 26.09
CA LYS A 416 -5.47 -24.53 26.75
C LYS A 416 -4.70 -23.25 27.04
N VAL A 417 -4.76 -22.29 26.12
CA VAL A 417 -4.18 -20.95 26.29
C VAL A 417 -5.04 -20.07 27.18
#